data_AF-A0A1V2IND8-F1
#
_entry.id   AF-A0A1V2IND8-F1
#
_cell.length_a   1.000
_cell.length_b   1.000
_cell.length_c   1.000
_cell.angle_alpha   90.00
_cell.angle_beta   90.00
_cell.angle_gamma   90.00
#
_symmetry.space_group_name_H-M   'P 1'
#
loop_
_entity.id
_entity.type
_entity.pdbx_description
1 polymer ?
#
loop_
_entity_poly.entity_id
_entity_poly.type
_entity_poly.pdbx_seq_one_letter_code
_entity_poly.pdbx_strand_id
1 'polypeptide(L)'
;MDVPEPRRLEYTEALRRLRLMLGDLAEQTSKILLDATSAVTGQADTAGVHAAVACLRDCCQDLDEDLVLLLARQNPVAGDLHLVVAGLRTAAAVQRMAELADHVAATADLRAPTVVVPVGLRPTLSQLGRLCAEQASSLATAICADDPAAAAWRVTVGDDPIDRIHRQLMAALTDPGWPHGIQQAVDLALLSRYYERYADQAVTAARQLVRLRWVPSVSDNLDDPDRPDGPGTAGDPAGRAPAHLLPGGRPER
;
A
#
# COMPACT_ATOMS: atom_id res chain seq x y z
N MET A 1 29.71 -12.20 15.64
CA MET A 1 30.35 -13.23 14.81
C MET A 1 30.02 -12.87 13.38
N ASP A 2 31.02 -12.45 12.60
CA ASP A 2 30.83 -11.90 11.26
C ASP A 2 30.41 -13.02 10.29
N VAL A 3 29.28 -12.85 9.60
CA VAL A 3 28.78 -13.85 8.63
C VAL A 3 29.67 -13.76 7.38
N PRO A 4 30.19 -14.88 6.84
CA PRO A 4 31.07 -14.86 5.66
C PRO A 4 30.40 -14.15 4.47
N GLU A 5 31.14 -13.26 3.79
CA GLU A 5 30.63 -12.45 2.65
C GLU A 5 29.84 -13.23 1.57
N PRO A 6 30.20 -14.48 1.18
CA PRO A 6 29.44 -15.23 0.17
C PRO A 6 27.99 -15.50 0.60
N ARG A 7 27.75 -15.76 1.90
CA ARG A 7 26.41 -16.04 2.43
C ARG A 7 25.54 -14.80 2.49
N ARG A 8 26.14 -13.61 2.72
CA ARG A 8 25.43 -12.33 2.68
C ARG A 8 24.97 -11.98 1.27
N LEU A 9 25.79 -12.26 0.25
CA LEU A 9 25.44 -12.03 -1.16
C LEU A 9 24.28 -12.93 -1.61
N GLU A 10 24.34 -14.22 -1.30
CA GLU A 10 23.25 -15.18 -1.60
C GLU A 10 21.93 -14.76 -0.94
N TYR A 11 21.97 -14.33 0.31
CA TYR A 11 20.80 -13.86 1.05
C TYR A 11 20.22 -12.57 0.45
N THR A 12 21.06 -11.59 0.10
CA THR A 12 20.62 -10.33 -0.50
C THR A 12 19.97 -10.56 -1.86
N GLU A 13 20.52 -11.48 -2.66
CA GLU A 13 19.95 -11.84 -3.96
C GLU A 13 18.62 -12.59 -3.81
N ALA A 14 18.51 -13.47 -2.82
CA ALA A 14 17.24 -14.13 -2.49
C ALA A 14 16.15 -13.12 -2.09
N LEU A 15 16.46 -12.16 -1.20
CA LEU A 15 15.52 -11.09 -0.84
C LEU A 15 15.12 -10.24 -2.04
N ARG A 16 16.08 -9.90 -2.91
CA ARG A 16 15.80 -9.16 -4.15
C ARG A 16 14.84 -9.92 -5.04
N ARG A 17 15.06 -11.22 -5.25
CA ARG A 17 14.17 -12.08 -6.02
C ARG A 17 12.75 -12.10 -5.45
N LEU A 18 12.62 -12.33 -4.15
CA LEU A 18 11.31 -12.41 -3.47
C LEU A 18 10.56 -11.08 -3.55
N ARG A 19 11.28 -9.95 -3.43
CA ARG A 19 10.71 -8.61 -3.63
C ARG A 19 10.17 -8.41 -5.04
N LEU A 20 10.92 -8.83 -6.07
CA LEU A 20 10.48 -8.71 -7.46
C LEU A 20 9.24 -9.58 -7.73
N MET A 21 9.24 -10.83 -7.23
CA MET A 21 8.07 -11.72 -7.31
C MET A 21 6.84 -11.08 -6.67
N LEU A 22 6.99 -10.49 -5.48
CA LEU A 22 5.90 -9.79 -4.80
C LEU A 22 5.38 -8.59 -5.60
N GLY A 23 6.27 -7.84 -6.26
CA GLY A 23 5.89 -6.75 -7.15
C GLY A 23 5.10 -7.24 -8.36
N ASP A 24 5.52 -8.34 -8.98
CA ASP A 24 4.81 -8.97 -10.09
C ASP A 24 3.43 -9.48 -9.68
N LEU A 25 3.29 -10.04 -8.46
CA LEU A 25 1.99 -10.45 -7.91
C LEU A 25 1.08 -9.24 -7.67
N ALA A 26 1.60 -8.14 -7.14
CA ALA A 26 0.84 -6.91 -6.98
C ALA A 26 0.36 -6.36 -8.35
N GLU A 27 1.19 -6.38 -9.38
CA GLU A 27 0.78 -5.98 -10.74
C GLU A 27 -0.28 -6.91 -11.33
N GLN A 28 -0.23 -8.22 -11.02
CA GLN A 28 -1.27 -9.15 -11.44
C GLN A 28 -2.64 -8.81 -10.82
N THR A 29 -2.69 -8.39 -9.56
CA THR A 29 -3.97 -7.97 -8.93
C THR A 29 -4.65 -6.81 -9.65
N SER A 30 -3.86 -5.87 -10.20
CA SER A 30 -4.36 -4.77 -11.03
C SER A 30 -5.14 -5.29 -12.24
N LYS A 31 -4.54 -6.25 -12.99
CA LYS A 31 -5.15 -6.87 -14.17
C LYS A 31 -6.41 -7.66 -13.81
N ILE A 32 -6.32 -8.49 -12.77
CA ILE A 32 -7.46 -9.28 -12.27
C ILE A 32 -8.64 -8.37 -11.92
N LEU A 33 -8.41 -7.23 -11.25
CA LEU A 33 -9.47 -6.31 -10.90
C LEU A 33 -10.10 -5.65 -12.13
N LEU A 34 -9.31 -5.28 -13.14
CA LEU A 34 -9.83 -4.71 -14.39
C LEU A 34 -10.69 -5.71 -15.17
N ASP A 35 -10.28 -6.96 -15.21
CA ASP A 35 -11.04 -8.04 -15.85
C ASP A 35 -12.34 -8.31 -15.08
N ALA A 36 -12.29 -8.38 -13.75
CA ALA A 36 -13.47 -8.50 -12.89
C ALA A 36 -14.43 -7.31 -13.06
N THR A 37 -13.89 -6.09 -13.17
CA THR A 37 -14.66 -4.87 -13.45
C THR A 37 -15.38 -4.97 -14.79
N SER A 38 -14.68 -5.47 -15.81
CA SER A 38 -15.25 -5.68 -17.15
C SER A 38 -16.35 -6.74 -17.15
N ALA A 39 -16.24 -7.78 -16.32
CA ALA A 39 -17.29 -8.78 -16.17
C ALA A 39 -18.58 -8.19 -15.57
N VAL A 40 -18.50 -7.44 -14.47
CA VAL A 40 -19.69 -6.87 -13.81
C VAL A 40 -20.37 -5.76 -14.63
N THR A 41 -19.65 -5.11 -15.54
CA THR A 41 -20.20 -4.15 -16.51
C THR A 41 -20.72 -4.81 -17.80
N GLY A 42 -20.60 -6.14 -17.91
CA GLY A 42 -21.10 -6.93 -19.04
C GLY A 42 -20.24 -6.84 -20.31
N GLN A 43 -18.93 -6.61 -20.16
CA GLN A 43 -17.96 -6.46 -21.24
C GLN A 43 -17.07 -7.70 -21.44
N ALA A 44 -17.00 -8.60 -20.45
CA ALA A 44 -16.19 -9.82 -20.47
C ALA A 44 -16.86 -10.95 -19.65
N ASP A 45 -16.30 -12.16 -19.70
CA ASP A 45 -16.64 -13.26 -18.80
C ASP A 45 -15.76 -13.26 -17.54
N THR A 46 -16.03 -14.19 -16.62
CA THR A 46 -15.38 -14.32 -15.31
C THR A 46 -14.34 -15.44 -15.26
N ALA A 47 -14.27 -16.32 -16.26
CA ALA A 47 -13.47 -17.53 -16.19
C ALA A 47 -11.96 -17.24 -16.07
N GLY A 48 -11.48 -16.24 -16.81
CA GLY A 48 -10.09 -15.77 -16.73
C GLY A 48 -9.74 -15.19 -15.36
N VAL A 49 -10.69 -14.50 -14.71
CA VAL A 49 -10.50 -13.90 -13.39
C VAL A 49 -10.28 -14.98 -12.34
N HIS A 50 -11.19 -15.95 -12.25
CA HIS A 50 -11.11 -17.02 -11.25
C HIS A 50 -9.83 -17.86 -11.39
N ALA A 51 -9.43 -18.17 -12.64
CA ALA A 51 -8.19 -18.88 -12.91
C ALA A 51 -6.95 -18.08 -12.50
N ALA A 52 -6.93 -16.78 -12.79
CA ALA A 52 -5.82 -15.89 -12.41
C ALA A 52 -5.72 -15.74 -10.88
N VAL A 53 -6.84 -15.64 -10.17
CA VAL A 53 -6.87 -15.58 -8.69
C VAL A 53 -6.32 -16.87 -8.08
N ALA A 54 -6.70 -18.04 -8.60
CA ALA A 54 -6.17 -19.31 -8.13
C ALA A 54 -4.64 -19.40 -8.32
N CYS A 55 -4.15 -19.05 -9.51
CA CYS A 55 -2.72 -19.01 -9.81
C CYS A 55 -1.95 -18.04 -8.90
N LEU A 56 -2.52 -16.85 -8.64
CA LEU A 56 -1.91 -15.87 -7.75
C LEU A 56 -1.85 -16.38 -6.31
N ARG A 57 -2.89 -17.06 -5.82
CA ARG A 57 -2.91 -17.67 -4.49
C ARG A 57 -1.79 -18.70 -4.34
N ASP A 58 -1.62 -19.57 -5.32
CA ASP A 58 -0.56 -20.59 -5.30
C ASP A 58 0.83 -19.91 -5.28
N CYS A 59 1.05 -18.89 -6.12
CA CYS A 59 2.29 -18.11 -6.11
C CYS A 59 2.55 -17.38 -4.77
N CYS A 60 1.50 -16.88 -4.11
CA CYS A 60 1.62 -16.28 -2.78
C CYS A 60 2.03 -17.31 -1.72
N GLN A 61 1.51 -18.54 -1.80
CA GLN A 61 1.90 -19.63 -0.92
C GLN A 61 3.38 -20.01 -1.13
N ASP A 62 3.81 -20.16 -2.37
CA ASP A 62 5.21 -20.45 -2.71
C ASP A 62 6.15 -19.35 -2.17
N LEU A 63 5.75 -18.08 -2.32
CA LEU A 63 6.50 -16.94 -1.79
C LEU A 63 6.63 -16.99 -0.26
N ASP A 64 5.56 -17.34 0.44
CA ASP A 64 5.55 -17.48 1.89
C ASP A 64 6.48 -18.62 2.34
N GLU A 65 6.45 -19.76 1.66
CA GLU A 65 7.34 -20.90 1.93
C GLU A 65 8.82 -20.52 1.72
N ASP A 66 9.14 -19.82 0.64
CA ASP A 66 10.49 -19.33 0.34
C ASP A 66 10.99 -18.34 1.39
N LEU A 67 10.14 -17.42 1.84
CA LEU A 67 10.45 -16.44 2.90
C LEU A 67 10.75 -17.15 4.23
N VAL A 68 9.98 -18.17 4.59
CA VAL A 68 10.21 -18.98 5.81
C VAL A 68 11.50 -19.79 5.70
N LEU A 69 11.76 -20.40 4.55
CA LEU A 69 12.99 -21.15 4.32
C LEU A 69 14.23 -20.26 4.40
N LEU A 70 14.12 -19.02 3.91
CA LEU A 70 15.19 -18.03 3.99
C LEU A 70 15.54 -17.68 5.46
N LEU A 71 14.53 -17.49 6.32
CA LEU A 71 14.72 -17.28 7.76
C LEU A 71 15.42 -18.48 8.42
N ALA A 72 14.97 -19.69 8.10
CA ALA A 72 15.49 -20.92 8.71
C ALA A 72 16.96 -21.17 8.35
N ARG A 73 17.41 -20.77 7.15
CA ARG A 73 18.76 -21.05 6.65
C ARG A 73 19.82 -20.07 7.11
N GLN A 74 19.47 -18.80 7.35
CA GLN A 74 20.46 -17.72 7.47
C GLN A 74 20.60 -17.11 8.88
N ASN A 75 19.88 -17.62 9.88
CA ASN A 75 19.82 -17.08 11.26
C ASN A 75 19.90 -15.53 11.33
N PRO A 76 18.95 -14.84 10.68
CA PRO A 76 19.01 -13.41 10.44
C PRO A 76 19.04 -12.56 11.71
N VAL A 77 19.66 -11.38 11.65
CA VAL A 77 19.64 -10.39 12.73
C VAL A 77 18.27 -9.68 12.77
N ALA A 78 17.98 -8.88 13.80
CA ALA A 78 16.65 -8.29 14.01
C ALA A 78 16.10 -7.51 12.79
N GLY A 79 16.95 -6.79 12.04
CA GLY A 79 16.52 -6.05 10.84
C GLY A 79 16.05 -6.95 9.70
N ASP A 80 16.75 -8.07 9.49
CA ASP A 80 16.43 -9.07 8.48
C ASP A 80 15.11 -9.78 8.75
N LEU A 81 14.82 -10.06 10.03
CA LEU A 81 13.53 -10.61 10.45
C LEU A 81 12.38 -9.64 10.15
N HIS A 82 12.56 -8.34 10.39
CA HIS A 82 11.55 -7.34 10.04
C HIS A 82 11.27 -7.30 8.53
N LEU A 83 12.31 -7.44 7.71
CA LEU A 83 12.17 -7.50 6.25
C LEU A 83 11.29 -8.66 5.81
N VAL A 84 11.59 -9.87 6.31
CA VAL A 84 10.80 -11.06 5.97
C VAL A 84 9.37 -10.94 6.48
N VAL A 85 9.16 -10.52 7.73
CA VAL A 85 7.82 -10.39 8.31
C VAL A 85 6.96 -9.37 7.54
N ALA A 86 7.53 -8.24 7.12
CA ALA A 86 6.81 -7.29 6.30
C ALA A 86 6.60 -7.81 4.87
N GLY A 87 7.52 -8.62 4.31
CA GLY A 87 7.30 -9.38 3.07
C GLY A 87 6.06 -10.28 3.16
N LEU A 88 6.00 -11.16 4.17
CA LEU A 88 4.85 -12.05 4.43
C LEU A 88 3.53 -11.27 4.57
N ARG A 89 3.56 -10.18 5.34
CA ARG A 89 2.35 -9.34 5.53
C ARG A 89 1.92 -8.62 4.25
N THR A 90 2.87 -8.28 3.38
CA THR A 90 2.58 -7.66 2.09
C THR A 90 2.02 -8.70 1.12
N ALA A 91 2.61 -9.91 1.06
CA ALA A 91 2.09 -11.03 0.28
C ALA A 91 0.63 -11.35 0.66
N ALA A 92 0.34 -11.46 1.97
CA ALA A 92 -1.01 -11.68 2.46
C ALA A 92 -2.00 -10.55 2.10
N ALA A 93 -1.54 -9.30 2.02
CA ALA A 93 -2.38 -8.17 1.57
C ALA A 93 -2.65 -8.24 0.06
N VAL A 94 -1.64 -8.59 -0.75
CA VAL A 94 -1.76 -8.80 -2.20
C VAL A 94 -2.71 -9.96 -2.52
N GLN A 95 -2.61 -11.08 -1.80
CA GLN A 95 -3.57 -12.18 -1.96
C GLN A 95 -5.00 -11.74 -1.67
N ARG A 96 -5.23 -10.98 -0.58
CA ARG A 96 -6.57 -10.46 -0.26
C ARG A 96 -7.10 -9.49 -1.32
N MET A 97 -6.23 -8.72 -1.99
CA MET A 97 -6.63 -7.90 -3.15
C MET A 97 -7.18 -8.79 -4.28
N ALA A 98 -6.50 -9.89 -4.61
CA ALA A 98 -6.98 -10.83 -5.62
C ALA A 98 -8.32 -11.49 -5.22
N GLU A 99 -8.47 -11.90 -3.97
CA GLU A 99 -9.72 -12.49 -3.45
C GLU A 99 -10.90 -11.50 -3.49
N LEU A 100 -10.65 -10.21 -3.26
CA LEU A 100 -11.68 -9.19 -3.40
C LEU A 100 -12.07 -8.96 -4.87
N ALA A 101 -11.12 -9.03 -5.80
CA ALA A 101 -11.42 -9.02 -7.23
C ALA A 101 -12.21 -10.27 -7.66
N ASP A 102 -11.95 -11.42 -7.05
CA ASP A 102 -12.74 -12.65 -7.22
C ASP A 102 -14.19 -12.46 -6.79
N HIS A 103 -14.44 -11.78 -5.65
CA HIS A 103 -15.78 -11.43 -5.20
C HIS A 103 -16.52 -10.47 -6.16
N VAL A 104 -15.78 -9.54 -6.78
CA VAL A 104 -16.33 -8.70 -7.85
C VAL A 104 -16.79 -9.57 -9.01
N ALA A 105 -15.95 -10.47 -9.53
CA ALA A 105 -16.31 -11.37 -10.62
C ALA A 105 -17.46 -12.33 -10.26
N ALA A 106 -17.44 -12.92 -9.06
CA ALA A 106 -18.50 -13.80 -8.58
C ALA A 106 -19.88 -13.10 -8.53
N THR A 107 -19.91 -11.78 -8.35
CA THR A 107 -21.15 -11.01 -8.42
C THR A 107 -21.75 -11.02 -9.84
N ALA A 108 -20.91 -11.05 -10.89
CA ALA A 108 -21.37 -11.20 -12.27
C ALA A 108 -21.97 -12.58 -12.51
N ASP A 109 -21.33 -13.65 -12.03
CA ASP A 109 -21.84 -15.02 -12.15
C ASP A 109 -23.21 -15.20 -11.49
N LEU A 110 -23.39 -14.64 -10.29
CA LEU A 110 -24.64 -14.69 -9.55
C LEU A 110 -25.82 -14.04 -10.27
N ARG A 111 -25.55 -13.16 -11.24
CA ARG A 111 -26.58 -12.42 -11.98
C ARG A 111 -26.70 -12.83 -13.44
N ALA A 112 -25.77 -13.63 -13.95
CA ALA A 112 -25.80 -14.11 -15.32
C ALA A 112 -27.17 -14.73 -15.67
N PRO A 113 -27.73 -14.44 -16.86
CA PRO A 113 -27.19 -13.64 -17.95
C PRO A 113 -27.46 -12.12 -17.82
N THR A 114 -28.04 -11.65 -16.71
CA THR A 114 -28.31 -10.24 -16.49
C THR A 114 -27.04 -9.51 -16.05
N VAL A 115 -26.83 -8.31 -16.58
CA VAL A 115 -25.69 -7.47 -16.15
C VAL A 115 -25.99 -6.83 -14.80
N VAL A 116 -25.06 -6.98 -13.85
CA VAL A 116 -25.17 -6.45 -12.48
C VAL A 116 -25.38 -4.94 -12.48
N VAL A 117 -24.54 -4.23 -13.26
CA VAL A 117 -24.43 -2.77 -13.23
C VAL A 117 -25.37 -2.12 -14.26
N PRO A 118 -26.30 -1.25 -13.82
CA PRO A 118 -27.15 -0.46 -14.71
C PRO A 118 -26.33 0.37 -15.69
N VAL A 119 -26.80 0.51 -16.93
CA VAL A 119 -26.05 1.13 -18.03
C VAL A 119 -25.50 2.52 -17.69
N GLY A 120 -26.27 3.34 -16.96
CA GLY A 120 -25.87 4.69 -16.56
C GLY A 120 -24.74 4.74 -15.51
N LEU A 121 -24.55 3.67 -14.73
CA LEU A 121 -23.53 3.58 -13.68
C LEU A 121 -22.26 2.84 -14.13
N ARG A 122 -22.28 2.17 -15.29
CA ARG A 122 -21.12 1.45 -15.81
C ARG A 122 -19.87 2.34 -15.94
N PRO A 123 -19.95 3.57 -16.49
CA PRO A 123 -18.77 4.43 -16.58
C PRO A 123 -18.17 4.78 -15.21
N THR A 124 -19.03 5.03 -14.22
CA THR A 124 -18.62 5.33 -12.84
C THR A 124 -17.93 4.13 -12.20
N LEU A 125 -18.49 2.93 -12.34
CA LEU A 125 -17.88 1.72 -11.80
C LEU A 125 -16.57 1.35 -12.53
N SER A 126 -16.52 1.47 -13.85
CA SER A 126 -15.28 1.28 -14.61
C SER A 126 -14.20 2.27 -14.20
N GLN A 127 -14.56 3.51 -13.88
CA GLN A 127 -13.62 4.49 -13.35
C GLN A 127 -13.11 4.08 -11.96
N LEU A 128 -13.99 3.61 -11.07
CA LEU A 128 -13.59 3.10 -9.75
C LEU A 128 -12.61 1.94 -9.88
N GLY A 129 -12.92 0.94 -10.72
CA GLY A 129 -12.03 -0.20 -10.96
C GLY A 129 -10.67 0.22 -11.51
N ARG A 130 -10.61 1.19 -12.43
CA ARG A 130 -9.34 1.76 -12.93
C ARG A 130 -8.52 2.43 -11.83
N LEU A 131 -9.13 3.26 -10.99
CA LEU A 131 -8.41 3.94 -9.90
C LEU A 131 -7.83 2.95 -8.89
N CYS A 132 -8.61 1.93 -8.50
CA CYS A 132 -8.13 0.86 -7.64
C CYS A 132 -6.99 0.05 -8.29
N ALA A 133 -7.09 -0.25 -9.59
CA ALA A 133 -6.04 -0.95 -10.34
C ALA A 133 -4.76 -0.11 -10.46
N GLU A 134 -4.87 1.19 -10.72
CA GLU A 134 -3.75 2.15 -10.73
C GLU A 134 -3.03 2.21 -9.38
N GLN A 135 -3.76 2.11 -8.27
CA GLN A 135 -3.20 2.04 -6.92
C GLN A 135 -2.38 0.75 -6.72
N ALA A 136 -2.87 -0.39 -7.21
CA ALA A 136 -2.15 -1.66 -7.18
C ALA A 136 -0.88 -1.64 -8.06
N SER A 137 -0.96 -1.06 -9.25
CA SER A 137 0.21 -0.91 -10.14
C SER A 137 1.25 0.08 -9.57
N SER A 138 0.79 1.12 -8.89
CA SER A 138 1.67 2.05 -8.17
C SER A 138 2.40 1.35 -7.01
N LEU A 139 1.70 0.49 -6.27
CA LEU A 139 2.27 -0.37 -5.24
C LEU A 139 3.32 -1.32 -5.85
N ALA A 140 2.98 -2.02 -6.93
CA ALA A 140 3.90 -2.92 -7.63
C ALA A 140 5.19 -2.20 -8.07
N THR A 141 5.04 -1.03 -8.69
CA THR A 141 6.18 -0.19 -9.11
C THR A 141 7.07 0.17 -7.92
N ALA A 142 6.47 0.55 -6.79
CA ALA A 142 7.22 0.93 -5.60
C ALA A 142 7.94 -0.27 -4.96
N ILE A 143 7.31 -1.45 -4.95
CA ILE A 143 7.94 -2.71 -4.53
C ILE A 143 9.14 -3.02 -5.42
N CYS A 144 8.98 -2.96 -6.75
CA CYS A 144 10.02 -3.27 -7.72
C CYS A 144 11.18 -2.25 -7.72
N ALA A 145 10.90 -0.99 -7.44
CA ALA A 145 11.89 0.08 -7.32
C ALA A 145 12.60 0.11 -5.96
N ASP A 146 12.15 -0.67 -4.98
CA ASP A 146 12.59 -0.58 -3.58
C ASP A 146 12.42 0.85 -3.00
N ASP A 147 11.31 1.50 -3.36
CA ASP A 147 10.98 2.87 -2.97
C ASP A 147 9.72 2.92 -2.09
N PRO A 148 9.85 2.65 -0.78
CA PRO A 148 8.71 2.64 0.13
C PRO A 148 8.11 4.02 0.37
N ALA A 149 8.86 5.11 0.15
CA ALA A 149 8.34 6.47 0.27
C ALA A 149 7.37 6.77 -0.88
N ALA A 150 7.72 6.36 -2.10
CA ALA A 150 6.80 6.43 -3.23
C ALA A 150 5.54 5.57 -3.01
N ALA A 151 5.66 4.37 -2.42
CA ALA A 151 4.50 3.53 -2.09
C ALA A 151 3.51 4.28 -1.19
N ALA A 152 3.99 4.85 -0.08
CA ALA A 152 3.16 5.55 0.88
C ALA A 152 2.47 6.77 0.28
N TRP A 153 3.22 7.58 -0.47
CA TRP A 153 2.69 8.80 -1.07
C TRP A 153 1.65 8.49 -2.15
N ARG A 154 1.95 7.59 -3.09
CA ARG A 154 1.04 7.28 -4.21
C ARG A 154 -0.26 6.66 -3.73
N VAL A 155 -0.18 5.76 -2.75
CA VAL A 155 -1.38 5.13 -2.19
C VAL A 155 -2.22 6.15 -1.42
N THR A 156 -1.61 7.04 -0.64
CA THR A 156 -2.36 8.08 0.09
C THR A 156 -3.07 9.05 -0.85
N VAL A 157 -2.40 9.50 -1.91
CA VAL A 157 -2.98 10.44 -2.89
C VAL A 157 -4.05 9.76 -3.77
N GLY A 158 -3.91 8.46 -4.03
CA GLY A 158 -4.85 7.68 -4.85
C GLY A 158 -6.18 7.37 -4.17
N ASP A 159 -6.28 7.54 -2.84
CA ASP A 159 -7.45 7.15 -2.04
C ASP A 159 -8.63 8.14 -2.17
N ASP A 160 -8.33 9.43 -2.20
CA ASP A 160 -9.34 10.51 -2.29
C ASP A 160 -10.32 10.37 -3.47
N PRO A 161 -9.87 10.05 -4.70
CA PRO A 161 -10.77 9.77 -5.82
C PRO A 161 -11.65 8.54 -5.61
N ILE A 162 -11.12 7.47 -5.01
CA ILE A 162 -11.83 6.21 -4.75
C ILE A 162 -12.97 6.46 -3.75
N ASP A 163 -12.66 7.14 -2.64
CA ASP A 163 -13.62 7.55 -1.61
C ASP A 163 -14.74 8.45 -2.16
N ARG A 164 -14.41 9.31 -3.13
CA ARG A 164 -15.39 10.18 -3.77
C ARG A 164 -16.39 9.36 -4.58
N ILE A 165 -15.91 8.41 -5.40
CA ILE A 165 -16.80 7.57 -6.20
C ILE A 165 -17.61 6.63 -5.30
N HIS A 166 -17.02 6.07 -4.25
CA HIS A 166 -17.75 5.28 -3.25
C HIS A 166 -18.94 6.05 -2.68
N ARG A 167 -18.71 7.28 -2.20
CA ARG A 167 -19.80 8.15 -1.68
C ARG A 167 -20.84 8.50 -2.74
N GLN A 168 -20.43 8.76 -3.98
CA GLN A 168 -21.35 9.01 -5.09
C GLN A 168 -22.25 7.81 -5.38
N LEU A 169 -21.68 6.60 -5.41
CA LEU A 169 -22.45 5.38 -5.60
C LEU A 169 -23.43 5.18 -4.43
N MET A 170 -22.99 5.28 -3.18
CA MET A 170 -23.86 5.15 -2.02
C MET A 170 -25.01 6.16 -2.04
N ALA A 171 -24.74 7.42 -2.38
CA ALA A 171 -25.77 8.45 -2.47
C ALA A 171 -26.83 8.10 -3.53
N ALA A 172 -26.41 7.63 -4.71
CA ALA A 172 -27.32 7.21 -5.78
C ALA A 172 -28.20 6.01 -5.36
N LEU A 173 -27.67 5.09 -4.55
CA LEU A 173 -28.41 3.94 -4.06
C LEU A 173 -29.47 4.28 -3.00
N THR A 174 -29.26 5.38 -2.26
CA THR A 174 -30.20 5.87 -1.24
C THR A 174 -31.21 6.88 -1.79
N ASP A 175 -31.13 7.24 -3.07
CA ASP A 175 -32.08 8.16 -3.71
C ASP A 175 -33.48 7.53 -3.73
N PRO A 176 -34.52 8.21 -3.20
CA PRO A 176 -35.91 7.72 -3.27
C PRO A 176 -36.41 7.43 -4.68
N GLY A 177 -35.79 8.04 -5.70
CA GLY A 177 -36.06 7.85 -7.12
C GLY A 177 -35.32 6.69 -7.78
N TRP A 178 -34.60 5.83 -7.03
CA TRP A 178 -33.85 4.69 -7.57
C TRP A 178 -34.72 3.76 -8.45
N PRO A 179 -34.50 3.68 -9.78
CA PRO A 179 -35.44 3.02 -10.69
C PRO A 179 -35.12 1.54 -10.95
N HIS A 180 -34.04 1.03 -10.37
CA HIS A 180 -33.44 -0.26 -10.74
C HIS A 180 -33.76 -1.40 -9.74
N GLY A 181 -34.53 -1.11 -8.69
CA GLY A 181 -34.98 -2.09 -7.70
C GLY A 181 -33.92 -2.46 -6.64
N ILE A 182 -34.38 -3.14 -5.59
CA ILE A 182 -33.59 -3.40 -4.38
C ILE A 182 -32.39 -4.33 -4.66
N GLN A 183 -32.56 -5.35 -5.51
CA GLN A 183 -31.50 -6.32 -5.78
C GLN A 183 -30.27 -5.65 -6.40
N GLN A 184 -30.45 -4.83 -7.43
CA GLN A 184 -29.34 -4.09 -8.06
C GLN A 184 -28.72 -3.07 -7.10
N ALA A 185 -29.51 -2.50 -6.18
CA ALA A 185 -28.96 -1.62 -5.15
C ALA A 185 -28.05 -2.38 -4.17
N VAL A 186 -28.45 -3.56 -3.72
CA VAL A 186 -27.63 -4.42 -2.85
C VAL A 186 -26.36 -4.87 -3.57
N ASP A 187 -26.46 -5.31 -4.82
CA ASP A 187 -25.30 -5.75 -5.59
C ASP A 187 -24.28 -4.61 -5.79
N LEU A 188 -24.75 -3.40 -6.13
CA LEU A 188 -23.88 -2.24 -6.26
C LEU A 188 -23.27 -1.80 -4.92
N ALA A 189 -24.00 -1.92 -3.82
CA ALA A 189 -23.47 -1.63 -2.50
C ALA A 189 -22.32 -2.59 -2.14
N LEU A 190 -22.50 -3.89 -2.41
CA LEU A 190 -21.48 -4.92 -2.21
C LEU A 190 -20.27 -4.69 -3.11
N LEU A 191 -20.48 -4.44 -4.40
CA LEU A 191 -19.39 -4.11 -5.33
C LEU A 191 -18.58 -2.92 -4.83
N SER A 192 -19.24 -1.82 -4.48
CA SER A 192 -18.57 -0.63 -3.97
C SER A 192 -17.75 -0.91 -2.71
N ARG A 193 -18.24 -1.78 -1.83
CA ARG A 193 -17.51 -2.25 -0.64
C ARG A 193 -16.29 -3.10 -1.00
N TYR A 194 -16.39 -3.98 -2.01
CA TYR A 194 -15.23 -4.77 -2.43
C TYR A 194 -14.12 -3.90 -3.02
N TYR A 195 -14.44 -2.86 -3.80
CA TYR A 195 -13.45 -1.89 -4.29
C TYR A 195 -12.80 -1.09 -3.15
N GLU A 196 -13.57 -0.61 -2.17
CA GLU A 196 -13.02 0.06 -0.98
C GLU A 196 -12.06 -0.87 -0.22
N ARG A 197 -12.48 -2.11 0.03
CA ARG A 197 -11.64 -3.10 0.70
C ARG A 197 -10.39 -3.45 -0.08
N TYR A 198 -10.46 -3.42 -1.41
CA TYR A 198 -9.32 -3.65 -2.27
C TYR A 198 -8.29 -2.51 -2.10
N ALA A 199 -8.76 -1.26 -2.16
CA ALA A 199 -7.92 -0.08 -1.94
C ALA A 199 -7.28 -0.08 -0.55
N ASP A 200 -8.05 -0.42 0.49
CA ASP A 200 -7.56 -0.63 1.87
C ASP A 200 -6.41 -1.65 1.95
N GLN A 201 -6.48 -2.74 1.18
CA GLN A 201 -5.41 -3.74 1.16
C GLN A 201 -4.15 -3.20 0.47
N ALA A 202 -4.29 -2.42 -0.60
CA ALA A 202 -3.15 -1.73 -1.23
C ALA A 202 -2.47 -0.75 -0.25
N VAL A 203 -3.26 -0.01 0.54
CA VAL A 203 -2.76 0.85 1.63
C VAL A 203 -2.06 0.02 2.70
N THR A 204 -2.65 -1.10 3.09
CA THR A 204 -2.08 -2.00 4.09
C THR A 204 -0.72 -2.51 3.63
N ALA A 205 -0.60 -2.95 2.38
CA ALA A 205 0.64 -3.39 1.76
C ALA A 205 1.69 -2.26 1.76
N ALA A 206 1.35 -1.07 1.26
CA ALA A 206 2.28 0.07 1.24
C ALA A 206 2.79 0.44 2.64
N ARG A 207 1.93 0.39 3.67
CA ARG A 207 2.35 0.63 5.07
C ARG A 207 3.31 -0.43 5.59
N GLN A 208 3.25 -1.68 5.14
CA GLN A 208 4.25 -2.69 5.49
C GLN A 208 5.59 -2.35 4.82
N LEU A 209 5.58 -1.89 3.56
CA LEU A 209 6.80 -1.49 2.85
C LEU A 209 7.53 -0.34 3.53
N VAL A 210 6.82 0.66 4.05
CA VAL A 210 7.45 1.76 4.83
C VAL A 210 8.19 1.22 6.05
N ARG A 211 7.64 0.21 6.72
CA ARG A 211 8.30 -0.41 7.88
C ARG A 211 9.53 -1.22 7.49
N LEU A 212 9.64 -1.71 6.25
CA LEU A 212 10.85 -2.41 5.76
C LEU A 212 12.12 -1.54 5.86
N ARG A 213 11.98 -0.21 5.74
CA ARG A 213 13.13 0.72 5.74
C ARG A 213 13.45 1.31 7.11
N TRP A 214 12.66 1.06 8.17
CA TRP A 214 13.07 1.48 9.51
C TRP A 214 14.17 0.55 10.02
N VAL A 215 15.41 0.90 9.69
CA VAL A 215 16.61 0.46 10.40
C VAL A 215 16.66 1.32 11.66
N PRO A 216 16.75 0.76 12.89
CA PRO A 216 17.15 1.55 14.04
C PRO A 216 18.53 2.09 13.71
N SER A 217 18.63 3.39 13.44
CA SER A 217 19.92 4.05 13.31
C SER A 217 20.72 3.75 14.56
N VAL A 218 21.90 3.15 14.39
CA VAL A 218 22.93 3.10 15.43
C VAL A 218 23.35 4.54 15.70
N SER A 219 22.60 5.20 16.58
CA SER A 219 22.98 6.26 17.50
C SER A 219 21.72 6.90 18.10
N ASP A 220 20.93 6.14 18.84
CA ASP A 220 20.30 6.71 20.04
C ASP A 220 21.26 6.42 21.20
N ASN A 221 22.39 7.12 21.18
CA ASN A 221 23.22 7.34 22.37
C ASN A 221 23.23 8.86 22.57
N LEU A 222 22.19 9.36 23.22
CA LEU A 222 22.15 10.73 23.73
C LEU A 222 22.88 10.88 25.07
N ASP A 223 23.54 9.83 25.56
CA ASP A 223 24.33 9.82 26.80
C ASP A 223 25.74 9.26 26.56
N ASP A 224 26.53 9.88 25.68
CA ASP A 224 27.98 9.67 25.63
C ASP A 224 28.70 10.81 26.39
N PRO A 225 29.15 10.60 27.63
CA PRO A 225 29.78 11.63 28.45
C PRO A 225 31.22 11.97 28.01
N ASP A 226 31.82 11.22 27.08
CA ASP A 226 33.24 11.35 26.70
C ASP A 226 33.46 11.96 25.31
N ARG A 227 32.46 12.65 24.75
CA ARG A 227 32.64 13.37 23.48
C ARG A 227 33.66 14.52 23.65
N PRO A 228 34.76 14.55 22.87
CA PRO A 228 35.72 15.66 22.97
C PRO A 228 35.10 16.95 22.43
N ASP A 229 35.17 18.01 23.24
CA ASP A 229 34.72 19.35 22.87
C ASP A 229 35.40 19.82 21.57
N GLY A 230 34.57 20.27 20.62
CA GLY A 230 35.03 20.84 19.35
C GLY A 230 35.89 22.11 19.56
N PRO A 231 36.65 22.54 18.54
CA PRO A 231 37.66 23.59 18.72
C PRO A 231 37.01 24.92 19.07
N GLY A 232 37.49 25.49 20.17
CA GLY A 232 36.99 26.72 20.78
C GLY A 232 37.00 27.92 19.86
N THR A 233 35.89 28.66 19.87
CA THR A 233 35.86 30.06 19.45
C THR A 233 36.64 30.88 20.47
N ALA A 234 37.81 31.35 20.04
CA ALA A 234 38.62 32.31 20.76
C ALA A 234 37.80 33.58 21.06
N GLY A 235 37.66 33.91 22.34
CA GLY A 235 37.30 35.24 22.79
C GLY A 235 38.52 36.17 22.70
N ASP A 236 38.25 37.45 22.46
CA ASP A 236 39.16 38.55 22.80
C ASP A 236 38.40 39.52 23.74
N PRO A 237 39.04 40.07 24.80
CA PRO A 237 38.34 40.55 25.98
C PRO A 237 38.31 42.09 26.13
N ALA A 238 37.41 42.53 27.03
CA ALA A 238 37.41 43.80 27.77
C ALA A 238 37.30 45.11 26.94
N GLY A 239 36.45 46.09 27.24
CA GLY A 239 35.67 46.41 28.43
C GLY A 239 35.66 47.94 28.59
N ARG A 240 34.48 48.58 28.52
CA ARG A 240 34.17 49.84 29.23
C ARG A 240 32.72 50.29 28.99
N ALA A 241 31.98 50.43 30.08
CA ALA A 241 30.81 51.31 30.22
C ALA A 241 31.29 52.69 30.76
N PRO A 242 30.45 53.72 31.06
CA PRO A 242 28.97 53.75 31.06
C PRO A 242 28.28 55.09 30.61
N ALA A 243 26.94 55.08 30.66
CA ALA A 243 26.04 56.10 31.26
C ALA A 243 25.03 56.90 30.38
N HIS A 244 23.80 56.98 30.92
CA HIS A 244 22.67 57.91 30.67
C HIS A 244 21.88 57.74 29.34
N LEU A 245 20.54 57.79 29.25
CA LEU A 245 19.44 58.28 30.08
C LEU A 245 18.10 57.59 29.61
N LEU A 246 17.20 57.22 30.52
CA LEU A 246 15.76 56.97 30.24
C LEU A 246 14.99 58.31 30.10
N PRO A 247 13.66 58.41 29.83
CA PRO A 247 12.59 57.39 29.75
C PRO A 247 11.53 57.57 28.61
N GLY A 248 10.58 56.63 28.50
CA GLY A 248 9.17 56.99 28.23
C GLY A 248 8.40 56.17 27.18
N GLY A 249 7.33 55.49 27.62
CA GLY A 249 6.13 55.26 26.80
C GLY A 249 5.79 53.80 26.41
N ARG A 250 4.92 53.17 27.20
CA ARG A 250 3.94 52.13 26.76
C ARG A 250 2.58 52.84 26.53
N PRO A 251 1.50 52.17 26.07
CA PRO A 251 1.30 51.18 25.00
C PRO A 251 0.06 51.56 24.12
N GLU A 252 -0.58 50.56 23.46
CA GLU A 252 -1.85 50.55 22.69
C GLU A 252 -1.69 50.69 21.16
N ARG A 253 -2.22 49.81 20.29
CA ARG A 253 -3.33 48.86 20.33
C ARG A 253 -3.02 47.57 19.56
#